data_AF-A0A499UN72-F1
#
_entry.id   AF-A0A499UN72-F1
#
_cell.length_a   1.000
_cell.length_b   1.000
_cell.length_c   1.000
_cell.angle_alpha   90.00
_cell.angle_beta   90.00
_cell.angle_gamma   90.00
#
_symmetry.space_group_name_H-M   'P 1'
#
loop_
_entity.id
_entity.type
_entity.pdbx_description
1 polymer ?
#
loop_
_entity_poly.entity_id
_entity_poly.type
_entity_poly.pdbx_seq_one_letter_code
_entity_poly.pdbx_strand_id
1 'polypeptide(L)'
;MTTAVSGQDFKVADLSLAAFGRKEITLAEHEMPGLMAIRKEYAEQQPLAGARVTGSLHMTVQTAVLIETLVALGAEVRWASCNIFSTQDHAAAAIAVGPNGTVENPQGIPVFAWKGETLEEYWWCTEQALTWPGTPTGGPNMILDDGGDATLLVHKGVEYEKAGAALTSPPPRTTSTASSSSC
;
A
#
# COMPACT_ATOMS: atom_id res chain seq x y z
N MET A 1 -8.64 -1.33 21.20
CA MET A 1 -8.63 0.11 20.88
C MET A 1 -7.24 0.45 20.41
N THR A 2 -7.01 0.45 19.10
CA THR A 2 -5.71 0.79 18.51
C THR A 2 -5.71 2.30 18.33
N THR A 3 -5.05 3.02 19.25
CA THR A 3 -4.85 4.46 19.15
C THR A 3 -4.03 4.76 17.91
N ALA A 4 -4.64 5.38 16.91
CA ALA A 4 -3.89 6.04 15.85
C ALA A 4 -3.10 7.19 16.48
N VAL A 5 -1.78 7.16 16.34
CA VAL A 5 -0.95 8.31 16.71
C VAL A 5 -1.23 9.40 15.67
N SER A 6 -1.95 10.44 16.08
CA SER A 6 -2.23 11.62 15.26
C SER A 6 -0.92 12.21 14.74
N GLY A 7 -0.68 12.15 13.42
CA GLY A 7 0.49 12.74 12.76
C GLY A 7 1.42 11.79 12.02
N GLN A 8 1.15 10.48 12.00
CA GLN A 8 1.93 9.51 11.21
C GLN A 8 1.22 9.17 9.90
N ASP A 9 1.93 9.28 8.76
CA ASP A 9 1.40 9.03 7.40
C ASP A 9 1.41 7.53 7.06
N PHE A 10 0.88 6.71 7.96
CA PHE A 10 0.64 5.26 7.78
C PHE A 10 -0.31 4.77 8.88
N LYS A 11 -0.89 3.58 8.70
CA LYS A 11 -1.62 2.87 9.75
C LYS A 11 -1.48 1.36 9.58
N VAL A 12 -0.89 0.72 10.58
CA VAL A 12 -0.65 -0.73 10.64
C VAL A 12 -1.06 -1.28 12.01
N ALA A 13 -1.17 -2.61 12.15
CA ALA A 13 -1.63 -3.22 13.40
C ALA A 13 -0.68 -3.00 14.58
N ASP A 14 0.61 -3.27 14.39
CA ASP A 14 1.63 -3.24 15.43
C ASP A 14 3.04 -3.06 14.84
N LEU A 15 3.68 -1.91 15.12
CA LEU A 15 5.03 -1.61 14.65
C LEU A 15 6.11 -2.49 15.30
N SER A 16 5.85 -3.08 16.46
CA SER A 16 6.83 -3.95 17.14
C SER A 16 7.19 -5.19 16.30
N LEU A 17 6.33 -5.55 15.35
CA LEU A 17 6.53 -6.66 14.42
C LEU A 17 7.54 -6.36 13.31
N ALA A 18 7.97 -5.10 13.13
CA ALA A 18 8.83 -4.68 12.02
C ALA A 18 10.16 -5.46 11.95
N ALA A 19 10.77 -5.78 13.09
CA ALA A 19 12.02 -6.53 13.12
C ALA A 19 11.85 -7.97 12.62
N PHE A 20 10.71 -8.60 12.90
CA PHE A 20 10.38 -9.91 12.35
C PHE A 20 10.08 -9.81 10.85
N GLY A 21 9.26 -8.83 10.45
CA GLY A 21 8.96 -8.61 9.03
C GLY A 21 10.19 -8.33 8.18
N ARG A 22 11.17 -7.56 8.69
CA ARG A 22 12.43 -7.33 7.98
C ARG A 22 13.20 -8.62 7.72
N LYS A 23 13.22 -9.56 8.68
CA LYS A 23 13.89 -10.86 8.51
C LYS A 23 13.20 -11.70 7.42
N GLU A 24 11.87 -11.74 7.44
CA GLU A 24 11.07 -12.44 6.42
C GLU A 24 11.27 -11.82 5.03
N ILE A 25 11.31 -10.48 4.93
CA ILE A 25 11.58 -9.77 3.66
C ILE A 25 12.97 -10.15 3.12
N THR A 26 14.00 -10.11 3.96
CA THR A 26 15.36 -10.51 3.55
C THR A 26 15.41 -11.97 3.10
N LEU A 27 14.67 -12.87 3.74
CA LEU A 27 14.56 -14.26 3.27
C LEU A 27 13.84 -14.34 1.92
N ALA A 28 12.75 -13.59 1.73
CA ALA A 28 12.00 -13.56 0.48
C ALA A 28 12.81 -12.98 -0.69
N GLU A 29 13.72 -12.03 -0.44
CA GLU A 29 14.63 -11.51 -1.48
C GLU A 29 15.48 -12.64 -2.12
N HIS A 30 15.88 -13.65 -1.36
CA HIS A 30 16.59 -14.82 -1.90
C HIS A 30 15.72 -15.69 -2.82
N GLU A 31 14.42 -15.76 -2.56
CA GLU A 31 13.44 -16.53 -3.34
C GLU A 31 12.77 -15.71 -4.46
N MET A 32 13.15 -14.43 -4.61
CA MET A 32 12.63 -13.51 -5.64
C MET A 32 13.74 -12.99 -6.56
N PRO A 33 14.55 -13.87 -7.20
CA PRO A 33 15.73 -13.47 -7.96
C PRO A 33 15.41 -12.56 -9.14
N GLY A 34 14.20 -12.66 -9.73
CA GLY A 34 13.76 -11.78 -10.81
C GLY A 34 13.66 -10.31 -10.36
N LEU A 35 13.01 -10.04 -9.23
CA LEU A 35 12.94 -8.66 -8.69
C LEU A 35 14.32 -8.16 -8.26
N MET A 36 15.16 -9.03 -7.70
CA MET A 36 16.52 -8.65 -7.30
C MET A 36 17.41 -8.32 -8.50
N ALA A 37 17.27 -9.05 -9.60
CA ALA A 37 17.94 -8.74 -10.85
C ALA A 37 17.48 -7.38 -11.41
N ILE A 38 16.17 -7.12 -11.46
CA ILE A 38 15.60 -5.83 -11.90
C ILE A 38 16.12 -4.70 -11.02
N ARG A 39 16.08 -4.88 -9.69
CA ARG A 39 16.58 -3.88 -8.73
C ARG A 39 18.05 -3.56 -9.01
N LYS A 40 18.89 -4.58 -9.19
CA LYS A 40 20.31 -4.41 -9.48
C LYS A 40 20.57 -3.73 -10.82
N GLU A 41 19.82 -4.08 -11.86
CA GLU A 41 20.01 -3.56 -13.23
C GLU A 41 19.59 -2.10 -13.38
N TYR A 42 18.50 -1.70 -12.73
CA TYR A 42 17.85 -0.41 -12.97
C TYR A 42 17.95 0.59 -11.80
N ALA A 43 18.47 0.21 -10.63
CA ALA A 43 18.60 1.13 -9.51
C ALA A 43 19.39 2.39 -9.86
N GLU A 44 20.52 2.31 -10.56
CA GLU A 44 21.29 3.52 -10.92
C GLU A 44 20.58 4.40 -11.96
N GLN A 45 19.73 3.80 -12.80
CA GLN A 45 19.02 4.50 -13.87
C GLN A 45 17.80 5.28 -13.36
N GLN A 46 17.28 4.93 -12.19
CA GLN A 46 16.10 5.53 -11.56
C GLN A 46 14.92 5.70 -12.55
N PRO A 47 14.49 4.65 -13.27
CA PRO A 47 13.49 4.78 -14.34
C PRO A 47 12.11 5.21 -13.85
N LEU A 48 11.83 5.09 -12.56
CA LEU A 48 10.58 5.52 -11.93
C LEU A 48 10.71 6.86 -11.20
N ALA A 49 11.79 7.61 -11.40
CA ALA A 49 11.93 8.94 -10.81
C ALA A 49 10.73 9.85 -11.18
N GLY A 50 10.08 10.42 -10.16
CA GLY A 50 8.87 11.24 -10.31
C GLY A 50 7.56 10.46 -10.41
N ALA A 51 7.62 9.13 -10.38
CA ALA A 51 6.43 8.29 -10.21
C ALA A 51 5.87 8.42 -8.79
N ARG A 52 4.55 8.53 -8.71
CA ARG A 52 3.75 8.43 -7.49
C ARG A 52 2.82 7.24 -7.67
N VAL A 53 3.24 6.10 -7.13
CA VAL A 53 2.58 4.80 -7.32
C VAL A 53 1.69 4.49 -6.12
N THR A 54 0.38 4.44 -6.33
CA THR A 54 -0.53 3.84 -5.36
C THR A 54 -0.69 2.35 -5.66
N GLY A 55 -0.38 1.50 -4.69
CA GLY A 55 -0.64 0.07 -4.76
C GLY A 55 -1.91 -0.33 -4.01
N SER A 56 -2.72 -1.19 -4.62
CA SER A 56 -3.81 -1.93 -3.98
C SER A 56 -3.64 -3.42 -4.30
N LEU A 57 -2.89 -4.11 -3.46
CA LEU A 57 -2.52 -5.52 -3.60
C LEU A 57 -2.36 -6.13 -2.21
N HIS A 58 -2.49 -7.44 -2.08
CA HIS A 58 -2.25 -8.16 -0.83
C HIS A 58 -0.94 -7.71 -0.15
N MET A 59 -1.03 -7.17 1.07
CA MET A 59 0.13 -6.67 1.81
C MET A 59 0.88 -7.82 2.49
N THR A 60 1.69 -8.56 1.72
CA THR A 60 2.51 -9.70 2.15
C THR A 60 4.00 -9.39 2.17
N VAL A 61 4.81 -10.33 2.67
CA VAL A 61 6.27 -10.28 2.60
C VAL A 61 6.77 -10.17 1.15
N GLN A 62 6.18 -10.89 0.20
CA GLN A 62 6.58 -10.82 -1.21
C GLN A 62 6.23 -9.46 -1.82
N THR A 63 5.07 -8.90 -1.48
CA THR A 63 4.66 -7.56 -1.89
C THR A 63 5.59 -6.50 -1.29
N ALA A 64 6.09 -6.68 -0.07
CA ALA A 64 7.11 -5.80 0.50
C ALA A 64 8.39 -5.75 -0.35
N VAL A 65 8.85 -6.87 -0.91
CA VAL A 65 10.00 -6.89 -1.85
C VAL A 65 9.69 -6.13 -3.14
N LEU A 66 8.46 -6.24 -3.66
CA LEU A 66 8.00 -5.45 -4.81
C LEU A 66 8.00 -3.96 -4.50
N ILE A 67 7.38 -3.55 -3.37
CA ILE A 67 7.32 -2.16 -2.90
C ILE A 67 8.74 -1.56 -2.81
N GLU A 68 9.66 -2.24 -2.14
CA GLU A 68 11.04 -1.76 -1.99
C GLU A 68 11.80 -1.74 -3.32
N THR A 69 11.41 -2.58 -4.29
CA THR A 69 11.95 -2.51 -5.65
C THR A 69 11.47 -1.27 -6.40
N LEU A 70 10.19 -0.92 -6.30
CA LEU A 70 9.66 0.31 -6.90
C LEU A 70 10.37 1.55 -6.35
N VAL A 71 10.55 1.60 -5.02
CA VAL A 71 11.29 2.69 -4.36
C VAL A 71 12.76 2.71 -4.79
N ALA A 72 13.42 1.55 -4.84
CA ALA A 72 14.81 1.46 -5.31
C ALA A 72 14.98 1.91 -6.76
N LEU A 73 13.94 1.84 -7.58
CA LEU A 73 13.90 2.33 -8.97
C LEU A 73 13.49 3.81 -9.08
N GLY A 74 13.28 4.51 -7.95
CA GLY A 74 13.04 5.95 -7.88
C GLY A 74 11.59 6.38 -7.70
N ALA A 75 10.66 5.45 -7.51
CA ALA A 75 9.26 5.77 -7.26
C ALA A 75 9.03 6.26 -5.83
N GLU A 76 8.12 7.21 -5.66
CA GLU A 76 7.40 7.40 -4.41
C GLU A 76 6.22 6.43 -4.39
N VAL A 77 5.94 5.82 -3.23
CA VAL A 77 4.95 4.75 -3.11
C VAL A 77 4.01 5.01 -1.93
N ARG A 78 2.73 4.67 -2.10
CA ARG A 78 1.72 4.54 -1.02
C ARG A 78 0.95 3.25 -1.22
N TRP A 79 0.55 2.56 -0.15
CA TRP A 79 -0.01 1.21 -0.28
C TRP A 79 -1.22 0.95 0.61
N ALA A 80 -2.18 0.19 0.07
CA ALA A 80 -3.27 -0.45 0.79
C ALA A 80 -3.39 -1.92 0.38
N SER A 81 -4.02 -2.74 1.21
CA SER A 81 -4.35 -4.12 0.86
C SER A 81 -5.62 -4.18 0.00
N CYS A 82 -5.74 -5.17 -0.89
CA CYS A 82 -6.96 -5.42 -1.67
C CYS A 82 -7.90 -6.47 -1.03
N ASN A 83 -7.57 -6.96 0.17
CA ASN A 83 -8.44 -7.89 0.90
C ASN A 83 -8.23 -7.81 2.42
N ILE A 84 -9.34 -7.69 3.15
CA ILE A 84 -9.42 -7.51 4.61
C ILE A 84 -8.72 -8.59 5.46
N PHE A 85 -8.42 -9.76 4.91
CA PHE A 85 -7.76 -10.87 5.64
C PHE A 85 -6.36 -11.21 5.16
N SER A 86 -5.92 -10.59 4.05
CA SER A 86 -4.70 -10.98 3.35
C SER A 86 -3.43 -10.35 3.91
N THR A 87 -3.55 -9.25 4.66
CA THR A 87 -2.40 -8.54 5.21
C THR A 87 -1.62 -9.42 6.17
N GLN A 88 -0.30 -9.42 5.98
CA GLN A 88 0.67 -9.96 6.93
C GLN A 88 1.21 -8.78 7.76
N ASP A 89 0.72 -8.64 8.99
CA ASP A 89 0.96 -7.42 9.81
C ASP A 89 2.45 -7.12 10.03
N HIS A 90 3.28 -8.15 10.11
CA HIS A 90 4.74 -7.98 10.21
C HIS A 90 5.37 -7.38 8.95
N ALA A 91 4.87 -7.74 7.76
CA ALA A 91 5.33 -7.14 6.50
C ALA A 91 4.90 -5.67 6.42
N ALA A 92 3.64 -5.37 6.77
CA ALA A 92 3.13 -4.00 6.81
C ALA A 92 3.94 -3.13 7.80
N ALA A 93 4.22 -3.64 9.00
CA ALA A 93 5.05 -2.96 10.00
C ALA A 93 6.49 -2.71 9.49
N ALA A 94 7.11 -3.70 8.86
CA ALA A 94 8.46 -3.57 8.33
C ALA A 94 8.57 -2.53 7.21
N ILE A 95 7.55 -2.43 6.34
CA ILE A 95 7.47 -1.40 5.31
C ILE A 95 7.23 -0.01 5.91
N ALA A 96 6.35 0.12 6.90
CA ALA A 96 6.09 1.40 7.58
C ALA A 96 7.33 1.92 8.33
N VAL A 97 8.08 1.04 9.02
CA VAL A 97 9.34 1.41 9.68
C VAL A 97 10.44 1.73 8.65
N GLY A 98 10.51 0.96 7.56
CA GLY A 98 11.52 1.12 6.52
C GLY A 98 12.89 0.57 6.91
N PRO A 99 13.81 0.41 5.93
CA PRO A 99 15.13 -0.19 6.16
C PRO A 99 16.06 0.67 7.02
N ASN A 100 15.84 2.00 7.04
CA ASN A 100 16.67 2.97 7.76
C ASN A 100 15.97 3.58 8.99
N GLY A 101 14.72 3.18 9.27
CA GLY A 101 13.94 3.70 10.39
C GLY A 101 13.99 2.81 11.63
N THR A 102 13.37 3.30 12.70
CA THR A 102 13.09 2.52 13.91
C THR A 102 11.60 2.58 14.24
N VAL A 103 11.16 1.79 15.22
CA VAL A 103 9.75 1.83 15.67
C VAL A 103 9.37 3.23 16.19
N GLU A 104 10.31 3.90 16.87
CA GLU A 104 10.13 5.23 17.44
C GLU A 104 10.26 6.35 16.40
N ASN A 105 11.03 6.10 15.33
CA ASN A 105 11.21 7.03 14.22
C ASN A 105 11.11 6.29 12.86
N PRO A 106 9.88 5.92 12.44
CA PRO A 106 9.65 5.27 11.16
C PRO A 106 10.07 6.16 10.00
N GLN A 107 10.78 5.59 9.03
CA GLN A 107 11.26 6.27 7.82
C GLN A 107 10.89 5.48 6.56
N GLY A 108 9.86 4.64 6.69
CA GLY A 108 9.41 3.76 5.63
C GLY A 108 8.35 4.40 4.74
N ILE A 109 7.55 3.53 4.16
CA ILE A 109 6.59 3.88 3.12
C ILE A 109 5.20 3.96 3.75
N PRO A 110 4.37 4.95 3.35
CA PRO A 110 2.98 5.03 3.76
C PRO A 110 2.19 3.76 3.43
N VAL A 111 1.88 2.97 4.45
CA VAL A 111 1.08 1.74 4.35
C VAL A 111 -0.14 1.87 5.24
N PHE A 112 -1.30 1.63 4.65
CA PHE A 112 -2.59 1.62 5.32
C PHE A 112 -3.17 0.21 5.16
N ALA A 113 -2.75 -0.70 6.04
CA ALA A 113 -3.16 -2.10 5.96
C ALA A 113 -2.97 -2.82 7.29
N TRP A 114 -3.95 -3.63 7.69
CA TRP A 114 -3.81 -4.64 8.75
C TRP A 114 -4.71 -5.84 8.51
N LYS A 115 -4.43 -6.95 9.18
CA LYS A 115 -5.27 -8.13 9.10
C LYS A 115 -6.55 -7.94 9.91
N GLY A 116 -7.68 -8.29 9.32
CA GLY A 116 -8.99 -8.22 9.96
C GLY A 116 -9.61 -6.82 9.94
N GLU A 117 -9.30 -6.03 8.92
CA GLU A 117 -10.00 -4.78 8.62
C GLU A 117 -11.52 -5.00 8.53
N THR A 118 -12.29 -4.05 9.03
CA THR A 118 -13.69 -3.90 8.64
C THR A 118 -13.79 -3.35 7.22
N LEU A 119 -14.96 -3.48 6.57
CA LEU A 119 -15.16 -2.90 5.24
C LEU A 119 -15.02 -1.37 5.20
N GLU A 120 -15.36 -0.69 6.30
CA GLU A 120 -15.17 0.76 6.39
C GLU A 120 -13.69 1.13 6.44
N GLU A 121 -12.91 0.40 7.24
CA GLU A 121 -11.47 0.58 7.34
C GLU A 121 -10.76 0.24 6.01
N TYR A 122 -11.19 -0.81 5.32
CA TYR A 122 -10.69 -1.18 3.99
C TYR A 122 -10.80 -0.03 2.97
N TRP A 123 -11.98 0.57 2.88
CA TRP A 123 -12.20 1.70 1.98
C TRP A 123 -11.45 2.95 2.43
N TRP A 124 -11.38 3.20 3.74
CA TRP A 124 -10.55 4.27 4.29
C TRP A 124 -9.08 4.09 3.93
N CYS A 125 -8.52 2.88 4.06
CA CYS A 125 -7.15 2.55 3.67
C CYS A 125 -6.92 2.83 2.18
N THR A 126 -7.86 2.41 1.32
CA THR A 126 -7.80 2.65 -0.13
C THR A 126 -7.78 4.15 -0.44
N GLU A 127 -8.62 4.94 0.23
CA GLU A 127 -8.63 6.40 0.10
C GLU A 127 -7.31 7.03 0.58
N GLN A 128 -6.76 6.60 1.71
CA GLN A 128 -5.47 7.11 2.20
C GLN A 128 -4.31 6.79 1.26
N ALA A 129 -4.32 5.61 0.63
CA ALA A 129 -3.32 5.21 -0.35
C ALA A 129 -3.45 6.01 -1.66
N LEU A 130 -4.66 6.40 -2.06
CA LEU A 130 -4.93 7.25 -3.23
C LEU A 130 -4.75 8.75 -2.98
N THR A 131 -4.70 9.17 -1.72
CA THR A 131 -4.50 10.57 -1.33
C THR A 131 -3.01 10.88 -1.23
N TRP A 132 -2.52 11.86 -1.98
CA TRP A 132 -1.12 12.28 -2.02
C TRP A 132 -0.99 13.76 -1.61
N PRO A 133 -0.92 14.05 -0.29
CA PRO A 133 -0.86 15.42 0.22
C PRO A 133 0.36 16.18 -0.30
N GLY A 134 0.19 17.47 -0.59
CA GLY A 134 1.30 18.33 -1.03
C GLY A 134 1.75 18.13 -2.48
N THR A 135 1.12 17.22 -3.24
CA THR A 135 1.39 17.03 -4.67
C THR A 135 0.46 17.87 -5.53
N PRO A 136 0.84 18.24 -6.79
CA PRO A 136 0.03 19.12 -7.63
C PRO A 136 -1.39 18.60 -7.92
N THR A 137 -1.56 17.28 -7.98
CA THR A 137 -2.84 16.64 -8.27
C THR A 137 -3.56 16.14 -7.02
N GLY A 138 -2.90 16.11 -5.86
CA GLY A 138 -3.42 15.46 -4.66
C GLY A 138 -3.54 13.94 -4.76
N GLY A 139 -3.07 13.32 -5.84
CA GLY A 139 -3.23 11.89 -6.13
C GLY A 139 -2.05 11.26 -6.88
N PRO A 140 -2.09 9.93 -7.12
CA PRO A 140 -1.03 9.21 -7.82
C PRO A 140 -0.96 9.61 -9.29
N ASN A 141 0.15 9.27 -9.95
CA ASN A 141 0.25 9.27 -11.41
C ASN A 141 0.35 7.85 -12.00
N MET A 142 0.43 6.82 -11.16
CA MET A 142 0.33 5.41 -11.52
C MET A 142 -0.43 4.62 -10.45
N ILE A 143 -1.24 3.66 -10.89
CA ILE A 143 -1.96 2.73 -10.04
C ILE A 143 -1.49 1.31 -10.36
N LEU A 144 -1.17 0.54 -9.33
CA LEU A 144 -0.87 -0.88 -9.41
C LEU A 144 -1.94 -1.63 -8.59
N ASP A 145 -2.84 -2.34 -9.27
CA ASP A 145 -4.10 -2.81 -8.69
C ASP A 145 -4.31 -4.31 -8.91
N ASP A 146 -4.81 -5.00 -7.90
CA ASP A 146 -5.22 -6.40 -7.93
C ASP A 146 -6.64 -6.53 -7.36
N GLY A 147 -7.58 -6.93 -8.21
CA GLY A 147 -9.02 -6.92 -7.92
C GLY A 147 -9.76 -5.69 -8.46
N GLY A 148 -9.07 -4.57 -8.70
CA GLY A 148 -9.62 -3.42 -9.41
C GLY A 148 -10.36 -2.40 -8.53
N ASP A 149 -10.30 -2.53 -7.20
CA ASP A 149 -11.05 -1.67 -6.27
C ASP A 149 -10.50 -0.23 -6.24
N ALA A 150 -9.18 -0.03 -6.31
CA ALA A 150 -8.60 1.31 -6.39
C ALA A 150 -8.99 1.99 -7.72
N THR A 151 -8.92 1.24 -8.82
CA THR A 151 -9.36 1.69 -10.15
C THR A 151 -10.85 2.05 -10.13
N LEU A 152 -11.70 1.18 -9.56
CA LEU A 152 -13.14 1.41 -9.43
C LEU A 152 -13.44 2.67 -8.63
N LEU A 153 -12.75 2.89 -7.50
CA LEU A 153 -12.94 4.07 -6.65
C LEU A 153 -12.68 5.36 -7.43
N VAL A 154 -11.58 5.40 -8.19
CA VAL A 154 -11.23 6.57 -9.03
C VAL A 154 -12.28 6.81 -10.11
N HIS A 155 -12.71 5.76 -10.82
CA HIS A 155 -13.75 5.89 -11.85
C HIS A 155 -15.09 6.37 -11.28
N LYS A 156 -15.50 5.86 -10.12
CA LYS A 156 -16.73 6.27 -9.44
C LYS A 156 -16.64 7.69 -8.88
N GLY A 157 -15.49 8.11 -8.37
CA GLY A 157 -15.26 9.49 -7.95
C GLY A 157 -15.53 10.47 -9.08
N VAL A 158 -14.94 10.24 -10.26
CA VAL A 158 -15.17 11.07 -11.46
C VAL A 158 -16.63 11.07 -11.91
N GLU A 159 -17.31 9.91 -11.86
CA GLU A 159 -18.73 9.79 -12.18
C GLU A 159 -19.60 10.67 -11.25
N TYR A 160 -19.36 10.58 -9.93
CA TYR A 160 -20.13 11.34 -8.94
C TYR A 160 -19.84 12.83 -8.97
N GLU A 161 -18.58 13.25 -9.15
CA GLU A 161 -18.22 14.66 -9.34
C GLU A 161 -18.93 15.27 -10.55
N LYS A 162 -18.94 14.56 -11.69
CA LYS A 162 -19.64 15.01 -12.90
C LYS A 162 -21.15 15.07 -12.74
N ALA A 163 -21.73 14.17 -11.94
CA ALA A 163 -23.16 14.15 -11.65
C ALA A 163 -23.59 15.29 -10.70
N GLY A 164 -22.65 16.07 -10.15
CA GLY A 164 -22.93 17.06 -9.10
C GLY A 164 -23.39 16.42 -7.80
N ALA A 165 -23.22 15.10 -7.67
CA ALA A 165 -23.52 14.36 -6.45
C ALA A 165 -22.31 14.55 -5.52
N ALA A 166 -22.42 15.50 -4.59
CA ALA A 166 -21.57 15.44 -3.41
C ALA A 166 -21.74 14.05 -2.78
N LEU A 167 -20.64 13.39 -2.41
CA LEU A 167 -20.66 12.11 -1.69
C LEU A 167 -21.37 12.30 -0.34
N THR A 168 -22.69 12.28 -0.33
CA THR A 168 -23.50 12.34 0.90
C THR A 168 -23.70 10.94 1.51
N SER A 169 -23.08 9.91 0.94
CA SER A 169 -23.14 8.53 1.43
C SER A 169 -21.92 7.72 0.96
N PRO A 170 -21.34 6.87 1.83
CA PRO A 170 -20.20 6.02 1.47
C PRO A 170 -20.55 5.05 0.33
N PRO A 171 -19.55 4.55 -0.43
CA PRO A 171 -19.76 3.61 -1.52
C PRO A 171 -20.53 2.36 -1.04
N PRO A 172 -21.30 1.70 -1.93
CA PRO A 172 -22.08 0.53 -1.57
C PRO A 172 -21.17 -0.55 -0.95
N ARG A 173 -21.58 -1.08 0.21
CA ARG A 173 -20.86 -2.09 1.02
C ARG A 173 -20.65 -3.46 0.35
N THR A 174 -20.90 -3.57 -0.94
CA THR A 174 -20.78 -4.82 -1.69
C THR A 174 -19.58 -4.75 -2.61
N THR A 175 -18.38 -5.01 -2.07
CA THR A 175 -17.40 -5.75 -2.87
C THR A 175 -17.90 -7.19 -2.90
N SER A 176 -17.96 -7.79 -4.09
CA SER A 176 -17.92 -9.25 -4.15
C SER A 176 -16.54 -9.63 -3.64
N THR A 177 -16.45 -10.04 -2.38
CA THR A 177 -15.35 -10.89 -1.94
C THR A 177 -15.47 -12.17 -2.75
N ALA A 178 -14.87 -12.16 -3.95
CA ALA A 178 -14.72 -13.36 -4.74
C ALA A 178 -13.90 -14.31 -3.87
N SER A 179 -14.59 -15.29 -3.30
CA SER A 179 -14.01 -16.53 -2.83
C SER A 179 -13.43 -17.25 -4.05
N SER A 180 -12.31 -16.76 -4.58
CA SER A 180 -11.49 -17.50 -5.54
C SER A 180 -10.28 -18.02 -4.79
N SER A 181 -10.47 -19.22 -4.28
CA SER A 181 -9.40 -20.19 -4.07
C SER A 181 -8.47 -20.20 -5.29
N SER A 182 -7.16 -20.28 -5.03
CA SER A 182 -6.07 -20.58 -5.97
C SER A 182 -5.84 -19.62 -7.14
N CYS A 183 -4.69 -18.92 -7.10
CA CYS A 183 -3.68 -18.94 -8.15
C CYS A 183 -2.30 -19.00 -7.48
#